data_AF-G0AE50-F1
#
_entry.id   AF-G0AE50-F1
#
_cell.length_a   1.000
_cell.length_b   1.000
_cell.length_c   1.000
_cell.angle_alpha   90.00
_cell.angle_beta   90.00
_cell.angle_gamma   90.00
#
_symmetry.space_group_name_H-M   'P 1'
#
loop_
_entity.id
_entity.type
_entity.pdbx_description
1 polymer ?
#
loop_
_entity_poly.entity_id
_entity_poly.type
_entity_poly.pdbx_seq_one_letter_code
_entity_poly.pdbx_strand_id
1 'polypeptide(L)'
;MTVTDTPSADYALDWRGRDSFVLLDSEFGRGEHFFAAWQAWRSDSRRPRQLHYLALLPQLAAHTELQQIAEKHPEWQALCTELCAAWPPAVPGFHRIFLQQGQLVLTLMIGDGAACLRQIVAKVDAFCLHGNRWREWSLPVLGTLGRLAAGHASLNIAGAEAAARKQLEQAGFLFDSSDERSARFNPRFTARSAAAPVHHDRRAIVIGAGLAGSAACQHLVQRGWSVDLVESHTAPAQQASGNSAGIFMPLLSRDDNPGSRLSRSAYLFALQSWRQLGGIGGAFDGAACGVLQIARDAAHAEHQQQLADYWRYPADYAQWLDQASASRVAGCPVSGGAWFFPAAGWVQPRSLCQAMLDSCGEQLQTHFGRHAAILEHGQDGWTIRDRQGAKIAAAPVVILANACQALQFPQTEDLPLSAIRGQVTYLDAGQVPAIKPVICGEAYLTPAYEGSCSVGASYDEDGETALRRDSQDHNLARLANILPGWQPGQAPLAGRVGFRCVASDRLPLVGALPDKNGASPVREAKLKDLPRFPGLYSLLGYASRGLIWAPLAAELLASQLNGEPLPIEAELAAALDPARFLLKERRRSGPPRQ
;
A
#
# COMPACT_ATOMS: atom_id res chain seq x y z
N MET A 1 36.35 5.32 -25.14
CA MET A 1 37.18 5.53 -23.94
C MET A 1 36.31 5.21 -22.73
N THR A 2 36.44 4.00 -22.24
CA THR A 2 35.72 3.44 -21.09
C THR A 2 36.45 3.84 -19.82
N VAL A 3 36.04 4.94 -19.20
CA VAL A 3 36.34 5.20 -17.79
C VAL A 3 35.48 4.22 -16.99
N THR A 4 36.10 3.13 -16.56
CA THR A 4 35.55 2.21 -15.57
C THR A 4 35.78 2.83 -14.20
N ASP A 5 35.04 3.90 -13.89
CA ASP A 5 34.89 4.36 -12.52
C ASP A 5 34.00 3.35 -11.82
N THR A 6 34.64 2.41 -11.12
CA THR A 6 33.95 1.76 -10.01
C THR A 6 33.62 2.88 -9.04
N PRO A 7 32.36 3.15 -8.67
CA PRO A 7 32.06 4.21 -7.74
C PRO A 7 32.64 3.82 -6.38
N SER A 8 33.89 4.23 -6.10
CA SER A 8 34.39 4.27 -4.73
C SER A 8 33.47 5.20 -3.98
N ALA A 9 33.02 4.78 -2.80
CA ALA A 9 32.19 5.57 -1.92
C ALA A 9 32.95 6.81 -1.40
N ASP A 10 33.17 7.80 -2.26
CA ASP A 10 33.44 9.19 -1.87
C ASP A 10 32.15 9.90 -1.42
N TYR A 11 31.09 9.12 -1.16
CA TYR A 11 29.95 9.58 -0.39
C TYR A 11 30.33 9.56 1.08
N ALA A 12 30.79 10.69 1.61
CA ALA A 12 30.83 10.91 3.05
C ALA A 12 29.38 10.99 3.59
N LEU A 13 28.70 9.85 3.67
CA LEU A 13 27.37 9.74 4.24
C LEU A 13 27.49 9.86 5.76
N ASP A 14 27.09 11.01 6.28
CA ASP A 14 27.17 11.34 7.70
C ASP A 14 26.00 10.72 8.50
N TRP A 15 25.85 9.39 8.40
CA TRP A 15 24.75 8.64 9.01
C TRP A 15 25.02 8.19 10.45
N ARG A 16 26.24 8.41 10.96
CA ARG A 16 26.69 7.83 12.23
C ARG A 16 25.90 8.40 13.41
N GLY A 17 25.44 7.52 14.30
CA GLY A 17 24.72 7.92 15.52
C GLY A 17 23.25 8.31 15.30
N ARG A 18 22.70 8.09 14.11
CA ARG A 18 21.27 8.31 13.81
C ARG A 18 20.50 6.99 13.90
N ASP A 19 19.24 7.03 14.32
CA ASP A 19 18.38 5.82 14.34
C ASP A 19 17.90 5.44 12.93
N SER A 20 17.58 6.44 12.11
CA SER A 20 17.19 6.31 10.69
C SER A 20 17.98 7.30 9.83
N PHE A 21 18.19 6.94 8.57
CA PHE A 21 18.79 7.81 7.55
C PHE A 21 18.05 7.68 6.22
N VAL A 22 17.75 8.80 5.57
CA VAL A 22 17.06 8.86 4.28
C VAL A 22 17.97 9.43 3.21
N LEU A 23 18.27 8.63 2.19
CA LEU A 23 19.04 9.02 1.02
C LEU A 23 18.12 9.14 -0.19
N LEU A 24 18.25 10.23 -0.96
CA LEU A 24 17.59 10.39 -2.25
C LEU A 24 18.62 10.36 -3.37
N ASP A 25 18.43 9.40 -4.27
CA ASP A 25 19.18 9.18 -5.49
C ASP A 25 18.39 9.70 -6.70
N SER A 26 18.97 10.64 -7.45
CA SER A 26 18.35 11.23 -8.63
C SER A 26 18.21 10.27 -9.82
N GLU A 27 18.99 9.19 -9.84
CA GLU A 27 19.03 8.24 -10.95
C GLU A 27 19.50 6.86 -10.44
N PHE A 28 18.59 5.88 -10.32
CA PHE A 28 18.98 4.54 -9.89
C PHE A 28 20.02 3.89 -10.82
N GLY A 29 19.99 4.23 -12.11
CA GLY A 29 20.83 3.60 -13.13
C GLY A 29 20.57 2.09 -13.18
N ARG A 30 21.61 1.28 -13.07
CA ARG A 30 21.46 -0.17 -12.91
C ARG A 30 21.50 -0.59 -11.43
N GLY A 31 21.76 0.34 -10.51
CA GLY A 31 21.79 0.12 -9.07
C GLY A 31 23.18 0.13 -8.45
N GLU A 32 24.24 0.47 -9.19
CA GLU A 32 25.62 0.45 -8.69
C GLU A 32 25.80 1.35 -7.45
N HIS A 33 25.23 2.56 -7.45
CA HIS A 33 25.25 3.45 -6.29
C HIS A 33 24.45 2.91 -5.11
N PHE A 34 23.32 2.25 -5.39
CA PHE A 34 22.53 1.58 -4.37
C PHE A 34 23.30 0.45 -3.72
N PHE A 35 23.98 -0.41 -4.50
CA PHE A 35 24.80 -1.50 -3.96
C PHE A 35 26.01 -0.99 -3.19
N ALA A 36 26.68 0.06 -3.68
CA ALA A 36 27.76 0.71 -2.95
C ALA A 36 27.29 1.28 -1.59
N ALA A 37 26.15 1.99 -1.58
CA ALA A 37 25.56 2.54 -0.36
C ALA A 37 25.11 1.43 0.61
N TRP A 38 24.51 0.35 0.09
CA TRP A 38 24.11 -0.81 0.88
C TRP A 38 25.33 -1.51 1.49
N GLN A 39 26.37 -1.78 0.70
CA GLN A 39 27.60 -2.41 1.20
C GLN A 39 28.29 -1.55 2.26
N ALA A 40 28.37 -0.24 2.05
CA ALA A 40 28.93 0.71 3.01
C ALA A 40 28.10 0.73 4.30
N TRP A 41 26.77 0.80 4.20
CA TRP A 41 25.87 0.76 5.36
C TRP A 41 26.02 -0.55 6.12
N ARG A 42 26.08 -1.69 5.42
CA ARG A 42 26.26 -3.02 6.05
C ARG A 42 27.60 -3.17 6.77
N SER A 43 28.63 -2.49 6.28
CA SER A 43 30.00 -2.60 6.81
C SER A 43 30.30 -1.63 7.95
N ASP A 44 29.48 -0.60 8.17
CA ASP A 44 29.68 0.37 9.27
C ASP A 44 29.02 -0.13 10.58
N SER A 45 29.83 -0.32 11.63
CA SER A 45 29.33 -0.70 12.96
C SER A 45 28.49 0.38 13.65
N ARG A 46 28.59 1.63 13.17
CA ARG A 46 27.81 2.79 13.64
C ARG A 46 26.70 3.19 12.65
N ARG A 47 26.33 2.28 11.76
CA ARG A 47 25.22 2.47 10.81
C ARG A 47 23.90 2.77 11.54
N PRO A 48 23.00 3.52 10.91
CA PRO A 48 21.64 3.68 11.41
C PRO A 48 20.91 2.34 11.42
N ARG A 49 19.98 2.17 12.37
CA ARG A 49 19.13 0.97 12.47
C ARG A 49 18.32 0.77 11.19
N GLN A 50 17.87 1.86 10.58
CA GLN A 50 17.14 1.82 9.31
C GLN A 50 17.75 2.77 8.27
N LEU A 51 17.92 2.29 7.04
CA LEU A 51 18.30 3.09 5.89
C LEU A 51 17.13 3.10 4.89
N HIS A 52 16.62 4.29 4.57
CA HIS A 52 15.67 4.50 3.48
C HIS A 52 16.42 5.02 2.27
N TYR A 53 16.34 4.29 1.16
CA TYR A 53 16.92 4.68 -0.12
C TYR A 53 15.80 5.00 -1.10
N LEU A 54 15.66 6.26 -1.49
CA LEU A 54 14.66 6.74 -2.45
C LEU A 54 15.35 6.88 -3.80
N ALA A 55 14.89 6.17 -4.82
CA ALA A 55 15.54 6.17 -6.12
C ALA A 55 14.58 6.54 -7.25
N LEU A 56 14.96 7.55 -8.04
CA LEU A 56 14.25 7.96 -9.25
C LEU A 56 14.78 7.18 -10.46
N LEU A 57 13.88 6.71 -11.33
CA LEU A 57 14.24 6.00 -12.55
C LEU A 57 13.13 6.12 -13.60
N PRO A 58 13.45 6.36 -14.88
CA PRO A 58 12.42 6.50 -15.91
C PRO A 58 11.69 5.18 -16.21
N GLN A 59 12.44 4.07 -16.13
CA GLN A 59 11.97 2.71 -16.41
C GLN A 59 12.75 1.75 -15.51
N LEU A 60 12.13 0.60 -15.21
CA LEU A 60 12.77 -0.45 -14.42
C LEU A 60 13.62 -1.35 -15.30
N ALA A 61 14.85 -1.64 -14.87
CA ALA A 61 15.72 -2.60 -15.53
C ALA A 61 15.17 -4.02 -15.44
N ALA A 62 15.46 -4.84 -16.45
CA ALA A 62 15.12 -6.27 -16.43
C ALA A 62 15.93 -7.02 -15.35
N HIS A 63 15.40 -8.14 -14.84
CA HIS A 63 16.13 -9.00 -13.88
C HIS A 63 17.53 -9.41 -14.37
N THR A 64 17.68 -9.65 -15.67
CA THR A 64 18.95 -10.01 -16.30
C THR A 64 20.01 -8.92 -16.17
N GLU A 65 19.61 -7.64 -16.14
CA GLU A 65 20.54 -6.53 -15.99
C GLU A 65 21.11 -6.42 -14.58
N LEU A 66 20.33 -6.77 -13.55
CA LEU A 66 20.80 -6.87 -12.17
C LEU A 66 21.77 -8.05 -11.98
N GLN A 67 21.51 -9.18 -12.64
CA GLN A 67 22.41 -10.34 -12.60
C GLN A 67 23.78 -10.01 -13.21
N GLN A 68 23.80 -9.28 -14.33
CA GLN A 68 25.05 -8.82 -14.95
C GLN A 68 25.88 -7.87 -14.06
N ILE A 69 25.26 -7.15 -13.10
CA ILE A 69 26.01 -6.35 -12.13
C ILE A 69 26.77 -7.26 -11.19
N ALA A 70 26.12 -8.33 -10.73
CA ALA A 70 26.73 -9.32 -9.85
C ALA A 70 27.94 -10.02 -10.51
N GLU A 71 27.87 -10.26 -11.83
CA GLU A 71 28.99 -10.79 -12.61
C GLU A 71 30.19 -9.83 -12.66
N LYS A 72 29.94 -8.52 -12.76
CA LYS A 72 30.98 -7.48 -12.79
C LYS A 72 31.55 -7.14 -11.40
N HIS A 73 30.73 -7.27 -10.37
CA HIS A 73 31.04 -6.95 -8.98
C HIS A 73 30.72 -8.16 -8.08
N PRO A 74 31.59 -9.19 -8.07
CA PRO A 74 31.37 -10.41 -7.28
C PRO A 74 31.15 -10.15 -5.79
N GLU A 75 31.71 -9.06 -5.25
CA GLU A 75 31.50 -8.60 -3.87
C GLU A 75 30.04 -8.27 -3.56
N TRP A 76 29.23 -7.94 -4.56
CA TRP A 76 27.81 -7.63 -4.42
C TRP A 76 26.89 -8.82 -4.70
N GLN A 77 27.42 -10.00 -5.01
CA GLN A 77 26.62 -11.18 -5.41
C GLN A 77 25.46 -11.49 -4.44
N ALA A 78 25.73 -11.44 -3.13
CA ALA A 78 24.71 -11.69 -2.12
C ALA A 78 23.63 -10.60 -2.09
N LEU A 79 24.03 -9.34 -2.26
CA LEU A 79 23.12 -8.18 -2.30
C LEU A 79 22.23 -8.23 -3.54
N CYS A 80 22.82 -8.54 -4.71
CA CYS A 80 22.09 -8.71 -5.96
C CYS A 80 21.08 -9.85 -5.86
N THR A 81 21.45 -10.98 -5.23
CA THR A 81 20.55 -12.13 -5.04
C THR A 81 19.33 -11.74 -4.22
N GLU A 82 19.54 -11.04 -3.11
CA GLU A 82 18.45 -10.58 -2.24
C GLU A 82 17.55 -9.56 -2.95
N LEU A 83 18.13 -8.57 -3.66
CA LEU A 83 17.35 -7.60 -4.42
C LEU A 83 16.53 -8.26 -5.55
N CYS A 84 17.15 -9.16 -6.32
CA CYS A 84 16.48 -9.90 -7.39
C CYS A 84 15.28 -10.70 -6.88
N ALA A 85 15.36 -11.28 -5.69
CA ALA A 85 14.26 -12.03 -5.09
C ALA A 85 13.04 -11.12 -4.76
N ALA A 86 13.27 -9.82 -4.55
CA ALA A 86 12.24 -8.85 -4.20
C ALA A 86 11.88 -7.87 -5.33
N TRP A 87 12.52 -7.99 -6.50
CA TRP A 87 12.35 -7.06 -7.62
C TRP A 87 10.90 -7.07 -8.14
N PRO A 88 10.26 -5.91 -8.34
CA PRO A 88 8.87 -5.84 -8.78
C PRO A 88 8.76 -5.94 -10.31
N PRO A 89 7.56 -6.27 -10.83
CA PRO A 89 7.27 -6.08 -12.25
C PRO A 89 7.48 -4.64 -12.71
N ALA A 90 7.91 -4.47 -13.97
CA ALA A 90 8.24 -3.17 -14.56
C ALA A 90 6.99 -2.33 -14.90
N VAL A 91 6.34 -1.76 -13.88
CA VAL A 91 5.16 -0.90 -14.01
C VAL A 91 5.37 0.45 -13.30
N PRO A 92 4.73 1.54 -13.75
CA PRO A 92 5.00 2.88 -13.21
C PRO A 92 4.50 3.08 -11.78
N GLY A 93 5.03 4.10 -11.10
CA GLY A 93 4.63 4.50 -9.75
C GLY A 93 5.70 4.20 -8.70
N PHE A 94 5.29 4.32 -7.43
CA PHE A 94 6.17 4.11 -6.29
C PHE A 94 6.08 2.65 -5.81
N HIS A 95 7.22 2.00 -5.68
CA HIS A 95 7.36 0.62 -5.23
C HIS A 95 8.34 0.55 -4.07
N ARG A 96 7.82 0.30 -2.86
CA ARG A 96 8.61 0.09 -1.66
C ARG A 96 9.02 -1.36 -1.53
N ILE A 97 10.30 -1.59 -1.28
CA ILE A 97 10.94 -2.89 -1.15
C ILE A 97 11.69 -2.94 0.18
N PHE A 98 11.40 -3.94 1.01
CA PHE A 98 12.17 -4.21 2.22
C PHE A 98 13.24 -5.27 1.98
N LEU A 99 14.45 -4.96 2.42
CA LEU A 99 15.66 -5.78 2.38
C LEU A 99 16.28 -5.80 3.78
N GLN A 100 17.20 -6.73 4.03
CA GLN A 100 17.92 -6.88 5.30
C GLN A 100 16.94 -6.94 6.48
N GLN A 101 15.90 -7.76 6.34
CA GLN A 101 14.84 -7.92 7.35
C GLN A 101 14.16 -6.58 7.72
N GLY A 102 13.98 -5.68 6.74
CA GLY A 102 13.32 -4.38 6.93
C GLY A 102 14.22 -3.25 7.40
N GLN A 103 15.52 -3.51 7.62
CA GLN A 103 16.49 -2.50 8.00
C GLN A 103 16.92 -1.64 6.79
N LEU A 104 16.83 -2.16 5.56
CA LEU A 104 17.05 -1.39 4.35
C LEU A 104 15.73 -1.30 3.56
N VAL A 105 15.24 -0.09 3.35
CA VAL A 105 13.98 0.21 2.67
C VAL A 105 14.29 0.94 1.37
N LEU A 106 14.18 0.25 0.24
CA LEU A 106 14.33 0.83 -1.09
C LEU A 106 12.96 1.28 -1.61
N THR A 107 12.79 2.52 -2.01
CA THR A 107 11.59 3.00 -2.71
C THR A 107 11.97 3.40 -4.14
N LEU A 108 11.58 2.57 -5.10
CA LEU A 108 11.75 2.81 -6.53
C LEU A 108 10.61 3.68 -7.05
N MET A 109 10.93 4.76 -7.74
CA MET A 109 9.95 5.73 -8.26
C MET A 109 10.03 5.75 -9.78
N ILE A 110 9.25 4.89 -10.41
CA ILE A 110 9.33 4.60 -11.84
C ILE A 110 8.47 5.57 -12.63
N GLY A 111 9.10 6.46 -13.39
CA GLY A 111 8.44 7.44 -14.26
C GLY A 111 9.28 8.70 -14.49
N ASP A 112 8.64 9.78 -14.94
CA ASP A 112 9.31 11.08 -15.09
C ASP A 112 9.90 11.55 -13.75
N GLY A 113 11.21 11.77 -13.70
CA GLY A 113 11.93 12.05 -12.46
C GLY A 113 11.47 13.34 -11.78
N ALA A 114 11.18 14.38 -12.57
CA ALA A 114 10.69 15.66 -12.04
C ALA A 114 9.26 15.54 -11.46
N ALA A 115 8.38 14.78 -12.13
CA ALA A 115 7.05 14.47 -11.63
C ALA A 115 7.10 13.64 -10.34
N CYS A 116 7.92 12.58 -10.32
CA CYS A 116 8.11 11.73 -9.14
C CYS A 116 8.67 12.53 -7.96
N LEU A 117 9.69 13.37 -8.16
CA LEU A 117 10.29 14.21 -7.12
C LEU A 117 9.25 15.10 -6.41
N ARG A 118 8.29 15.65 -7.17
CA ARG A 118 7.21 16.48 -6.61
C ARG A 118 6.26 15.67 -5.72
N GLN A 119 6.11 14.37 -5.96
CA GLN A 119 5.24 13.47 -5.21
C GLN A 119 5.88 12.90 -3.94
N ILE A 120 7.18 13.13 -3.71
CA ILE A 120 7.87 12.64 -2.49
C ILE A 120 7.39 13.42 -1.26
N VAL A 121 7.07 12.65 -0.22
CA VAL A 121 6.88 13.13 1.15
C VAL A 121 7.88 12.41 2.04
N ALA A 122 8.94 13.11 2.42
CA ALA A 122 10.05 12.61 3.23
C ALA A 122 10.81 13.77 3.87
N LYS A 123 11.67 13.45 4.84
CA LYS A 123 12.79 14.29 5.28
C LYS A 123 14.07 13.57 4.86
N VAL A 124 14.79 14.13 3.90
CA VAL A 124 15.96 13.54 3.24
C VAL A 124 17.23 14.06 3.88
N ASP A 125 18.08 13.15 4.36
CA ASP A 125 19.34 13.45 5.02
C ASP A 125 20.51 13.63 4.04
N ALA A 126 20.46 12.95 2.90
CA ALA A 126 21.47 13.06 1.85
C ALA A 126 20.83 13.03 0.46
N PHE A 127 21.20 13.99 -0.38
CA PHE A 127 20.83 14.04 -1.79
C PHE A 127 22.06 13.71 -2.64
N CYS A 128 21.92 12.71 -3.51
CA CYS A 128 22.92 12.32 -4.48
C CYS A 128 22.38 12.62 -5.88
N LEU A 129 22.78 13.77 -6.44
CA LEU A 129 22.46 14.15 -7.82
C LEU A 129 23.66 13.82 -8.71
N HIS A 130 23.68 12.59 -9.19
CA HIS A 130 24.70 12.09 -10.10
C HIS A 130 24.09 11.80 -11.48
N GLY A 131 24.94 11.47 -12.45
CA GLY A 131 24.52 11.31 -13.83
C GLY A 131 24.11 12.63 -14.50
N ASN A 132 23.32 12.52 -15.57
CA ASN A 132 22.93 13.66 -16.40
C ASN A 132 21.43 13.98 -16.32
N ARG A 133 20.58 13.08 -15.82
CA ARG A 133 19.12 13.27 -15.88
C ARG A 133 18.60 14.41 -15.03
N TRP A 134 19.24 14.67 -13.88
CA TRP A 134 18.85 15.81 -13.06
C TRP A 134 19.05 17.15 -13.79
N ARG A 135 19.93 17.21 -14.82
CA ARG A 135 20.11 18.42 -15.65
C ARG A 135 18.90 18.74 -16.51
N GLU A 136 18.04 17.76 -16.76
CA GLU A 136 16.77 17.95 -17.48
C GLU A 136 15.70 18.60 -16.58
N TRP A 137 15.93 18.66 -15.27
CA TRP A 137 15.00 19.28 -14.34
C TRP A 137 15.05 20.81 -14.46
N SER A 138 13.87 21.40 -14.62
CA SER A 138 13.73 22.87 -14.54
C SER A 138 14.21 23.41 -13.19
N LEU A 139 14.69 24.66 -13.16
CA LEU A 139 15.11 25.32 -11.92
C LEU A 139 14.06 25.23 -10.78
N PRO A 140 12.75 25.46 -11.02
CA PRO A 140 11.74 25.28 -9.97
C PRO A 140 11.70 23.87 -9.36
N VAL A 141 12.01 22.83 -10.15
CA VAL A 141 12.07 21.44 -9.68
C VAL A 141 13.27 21.24 -8.76
N LEU A 142 14.45 21.78 -9.09
CA LEU A 142 15.62 21.77 -8.19
C LEU A 142 15.33 22.48 -6.87
N GLY A 143 14.55 23.56 -6.91
CA GLY A 143 14.09 24.26 -5.71
C GLY A 143 13.28 23.37 -4.74
N THR A 144 12.66 22.29 -5.23
CA THR A 144 11.89 21.37 -4.38
C THR A 144 12.76 20.52 -3.45
N LEU A 145 14.07 20.39 -3.70
CA LEU A 145 14.98 19.64 -2.82
C LEU A 145 15.05 20.28 -1.42
N GLY A 146 15.01 21.60 -1.33
CA GLY A 146 14.99 22.31 -0.05
C GLY A 146 13.75 21.99 0.81
N ARG A 147 12.60 21.68 0.17
CA ARG A 147 11.38 21.24 0.89
C ARG A 147 11.53 19.83 1.46
N LEU A 148 12.31 18.98 0.81
CA LEU A 148 12.55 17.60 1.23
C LEU A 148 13.69 17.49 2.24
N ALA A 149 14.56 18.48 2.34
CA ALA A 149 15.76 18.42 3.17
C ALA A 149 15.44 18.30 4.67
N ALA A 150 16.05 17.31 5.31
CA ALA A 150 16.15 17.23 6.77
C ALA A 150 17.09 18.33 7.31
N GLY A 151 17.10 18.52 8.63
CA GLY A 151 18.06 19.42 9.27
C GLY A 151 19.50 18.99 8.94
N HIS A 152 20.31 19.91 8.44
CA HIS A 152 21.70 19.66 8.03
C HIS A 152 21.89 18.62 6.91
N ALA A 153 20.88 18.41 6.07
CA ALA A 153 20.99 17.49 4.94
C ALA A 153 22.19 17.82 4.04
N SER A 154 22.89 16.80 3.56
CA SER A 154 23.98 16.97 2.59
C SER A 154 23.44 16.87 1.15
N LEU A 155 24.11 17.58 0.24
CA LEU A 155 23.85 17.55 -1.18
C LEU A 155 25.19 17.30 -1.88
N ASN A 156 25.27 16.23 -2.65
CA ASN A 156 26.34 15.99 -3.60
C ASN A 156 25.77 16.13 -5.01
N ILE A 157 26.29 17.09 -5.78
CA ILE A 157 25.85 17.39 -7.14
C ILE A 157 27.05 17.66 -8.05
N ALA A 158 27.21 16.83 -9.08
CA ALA A 158 28.34 16.96 -10.00
C ALA A 158 27.97 17.82 -11.21
N GLY A 159 28.70 18.93 -11.44
CA GLY A 159 28.59 19.76 -12.64
C GLY A 159 27.31 20.60 -12.69
N ALA A 160 26.99 21.26 -11.56
CA ALA A 160 25.93 22.26 -11.45
C ALA A 160 26.36 23.59 -12.08
N GLU A 161 25.59 24.07 -13.07
CA GLU A 161 25.80 25.39 -13.66
C GLU A 161 25.37 26.52 -12.71
N ALA A 162 25.81 27.75 -12.99
CA ALA A 162 25.57 28.91 -12.13
C ALA A 162 24.09 29.13 -11.79
N ALA A 163 23.18 28.92 -12.75
CA ALA A 163 21.74 29.07 -12.52
C ALA A 163 21.17 27.99 -11.58
N ALA A 164 21.59 26.73 -11.76
CA ALA A 164 21.20 25.63 -10.89
C ALA A 164 21.76 25.82 -9.47
N ARG A 165 23.02 26.22 -9.35
CA ARG A 165 23.67 26.53 -8.07
C ARG A 165 22.94 27.63 -7.32
N LYS A 166 22.66 28.76 -7.99
CA LYS A 166 21.89 29.87 -7.42
C LYS A 166 20.50 29.44 -6.95
N GLN A 167 19.83 28.58 -7.70
CA GLN A 167 18.52 28.06 -7.34
C GLN A 167 18.57 27.14 -6.10
N LEU A 168 19.60 26.30 -5.97
CA LEU A 168 19.83 25.45 -4.79
C LEU A 168 20.20 26.29 -3.56
N GLU A 169 20.98 27.35 -3.73
CA GLU A 169 21.26 28.32 -2.68
C GLU A 169 19.99 29.03 -2.18
N GLN A 170 19.13 29.43 -3.11
CA GLN A 170 17.79 29.97 -2.77
C GLN A 170 16.90 28.94 -2.07
N ALA A 171 17.07 27.66 -2.38
CA ALA A 171 16.38 26.57 -1.70
C ALA A 171 16.95 26.25 -0.30
N GLY A 172 18.09 26.84 0.08
CA GLY A 172 18.68 26.71 1.41
C GLY A 172 19.96 25.88 1.49
N PHE A 173 20.56 25.47 0.36
CA PHE A 173 21.84 24.76 0.33
C PHE A 173 23.02 25.73 0.29
N LEU A 174 24.00 25.56 1.17
CA LEU A 174 25.25 26.32 1.16
C LEU A 174 26.37 25.43 0.62
N PHE A 175 26.92 25.80 -0.53
CA PHE A 175 28.03 25.09 -1.16
C PHE A 175 29.34 25.28 -0.40
N ASP A 176 30.14 24.23 -0.30
CA ASP A 176 31.47 24.28 0.29
C ASP A 176 32.42 25.07 -0.63
N SER A 177 33.28 25.89 -0.04
CA SER A 177 34.34 26.60 -0.76
C SER A 177 35.48 25.68 -1.20
N SER A 178 35.65 24.55 -0.52
CA SER A 178 36.72 23.57 -0.76
C SER A 178 36.30 22.44 -1.72
N ASP A 179 34.99 22.19 -1.87
CA ASP A 179 34.43 21.23 -2.81
C ASP A 179 33.13 21.77 -3.42
N GLU A 180 33.22 22.19 -4.68
CA GLU A 180 32.09 22.77 -5.42
C GLU A 180 30.96 21.76 -5.69
N ARG A 181 31.18 20.46 -5.46
CA ARG A 181 30.16 19.42 -5.60
C ARG A 181 29.33 19.24 -4.33
N SER A 182 29.85 19.70 -3.20
CA SER A 182 29.26 19.49 -1.89
C SER A 182 28.52 20.73 -1.40
N ALA A 183 27.32 20.53 -0.87
CA ALA A 183 26.58 21.57 -0.17
C ALA A 183 25.87 21.00 1.07
N ARG A 184 25.57 21.87 2.03
CA ARG A 184 24.81 21.52 3.22
C ARG A 184 23.56 22.38 3.35
N PHE A 185 22.46 21.77 3.74
CA PHE A 185 21.21 22.47 3.98
C PHE A 185 21.30 23.28 5.27
N ASN A 186 21.26 24.61 5.13
CA ASN A 186 21.27 25.57 6.21
C ASN A 186 20.45 26.81 5.77
N PRO A 187 19.11 26.69 5.73
CA PRO A 187 18.25 27.72 5.17
C PRO A 187 18.28 28.98 6.04
N ARG A 188 18.34 30.16 5.39
CA ARG A 188 18.29 31.46 6.08
C ARG A 188 16.98 31.68 6.84
N PHE A 189 15.89 31.07 6.36
CA PHE A 189 14.58 31.11 6.99
C PHE A 189 13.95 29.72 6.91
N THR A 190 13.65 29.14 8.06
CA THR A 190 12.90 27.88 8.13
C THR A 190 11.42 28.22 8.26
N ALA A 191 10.66 28.02 7.18
CA ALA A 191 9.21 28.14 7.28
C ALA A 191 8.70 27.14 8.33
N ARG A 192 7.90 27.61 9.30
CA ARG A 192 7.19 26.74 10.24
C ARG A 192 6.15 25.92 9.48
N SER A 193 6.54 24.80 8.87
CA SER A 193 5.56 23.79 8.45
C SER A 193 5.11 23.05 9.70
N ALA A 194 3.80 22.86 9.89
CA ALA A 194 3.30 21.91 10.88
C ALA A 194 3.93 20.54 10.55
N ALA A 195 4.89 20.11 11.36
CA ALA A 195 5.45 18.78 11.22
C ALA A 195 4.35 17.78 11.53
N ALA A 196 4.29 16.66 10.80
CA ALA A 196 3.47 15.54 11.22
C ALA A 196 3.88 15.17 12.66
N PRO A 197 2.92 14.94 13.58
CA PRO A 197 3.25 14.56 14.94
C PRO A 197 3.99 13.22 14.91
N VAL A 198 5.24 13.22 15.37
CA VAL A 198 6.01 12.01 15.61
C VAL A 198 5.67 11.54 17.02
N HIS A 199 5.20 10.30 17.13
CA HIS A 199 4.85 9.72 18.42
C HIS A 199 6.10 9.16 19.11
N HIS A 200 6.50 9.77 20.21
CA HIS A 200 7.62 9.31 21.02
C HIS A 200 7.24 8.11 21.90
N ASP A 201 6.00 8.05 22.36
CA ASP A 201 5.42 6.90 23.05
C ASP A 201 4.83 5.94 22.01
N ARG A 202 5.54 4.84 21.75
CA ARG A 202 5.20 3.84 20.72
C ARG A 202 4.18 2.81 21.22
N ARG A 203 3.12 3.28 21.88
CA ARG A 203 1.98 2.44 22.28
C ARG A 203 0.77 2.78 21.42
N ALA A 204 0.08 1.76 20.93
CA ALA A 204 -1.12 1.95 20.12
C ALA A 204 -2.22 0.95 20.50
N ILE A 205 -3.48 1.37 20.32
CA ILE A 205 -4.64 0.48 20.36
C ILE A 205 -5.17 0.33 18.94
N VAL A 206 -5.38 -0.90 18.50
CA VAL A 206 -6.04 -1.21 17.23
C VAL A 206 -7.42 -1.80 17.54
N ILE A 207 -8.49 -1.24 16.98
CA ILE A 207 -9.86 -1.75 17.19
C ILE A 207 -10.31 -2.50 15.94
N GLY A 208 -10.49 -3.81 16.06
CA GLY A 208 -10.92 -4.74 15.01
C GLY A 208 -9.77 -5.62 14.51
N ALA A 209 -9.96 -6.95 14.54
CA ALA A 209 -8.97 -7.96 14.14
C ALA A 209 -9.30 -8.59 12.77
N GLY A 210 -9.78 -7.78 11.82
CA GLY A 210 -9.85 -8.14 10.40
C GLY A 210 -8.55 -7.79 9.66
N LEU A 211 -8.55 -7.91 8.33
CA LEU A 211 -7.35 -7.65 7.50
C LEU A 211 -6.66 -6.32 7.81
N ALA A 212 -7.43 -5.24 7.97
CA ALA A 212 -6.92 -3.90 8.26
C ALA A 212 -6.16 -3.85 9.61
N GLY A 213 -6.79 -4.36 10.68
CA GLY A 213 -6.20 -4.30 12.01
C GLY A 213 -5.04 -5.26 12.20
N SER A 214 -5.12 -6.47 11.63
CA SER A 214 -4.02 -7.42 11.65
C SER A 214 -2.79 -6.89 10.90
N ALA A 215 -2.96 -6.27 9.74
CA ALA A 215 -1.87 -5.61 9.03
C ALA A 215 -1.30 -4.41 9.82
N ALA A 216 -2.16 -3.62 10.46
CA ALA A 216 -1.72 -2.52 11.32
C ALA A 216 -0.83 -3.00 12.48
N CYS A 217 -1.26 -4.05 13.19
CA CYS A 217 -0.48 -4.64 14.28
C CYS A 217 0.91 -5.05 13.79
N GLN A 218 0.98 -5.79 12.68
CA GLN A 218 2.23 -6.26 12.10
C GLN A 218 3.18 -5.10 11.75
N HIS A 219 2.72 -4.13 10.97
CA HIS A 219 3.58 -3.03 10.50
C HIS A 219 4.04 -2.08 11.62
N LEU A 220 3.26 -1.96 12.70
CA LEU A 220 3.64 -1.20 13.89
C LEU A 220 4.66 -1.95 14.75
N VAL A 221 4.41 -3.23 15.04
CA VAL A 221 5.31 -4.07 15.83
C VAL A 221 6.69 -4.23 15.17
N GLN A 222 6.74 -4.33 13.83
CA GLN A 222 8.02 -4.31 13.09
C GLN A 222 8.84 -3.04 13.33
N ARG A 223 8.18 -1.94 13.72
CA ARG A 223 8.80 -0.64 14.08
C ARG A 223 8.96 -0.47 15.60
N GLY A 224 8.77 -1.53 16.38
CA GLY A 224 8.96 -1.56 17.83
C GLY A 224 7.83 -0.88 18.61
N TRP A 225 6.60 -0.92 18.09
CA TRP A 225 5.42 -0.48 18.83
C TRP A 225 4.87 -1.59 19.71
N SER A 226 4.38 -1.25 20.90
CA SER A 226 3.53 -2.13 21.69
C SER A 226 2.07 -1.89 21.32
N VAL A 227 1.36 -2.95 20.97
CA VAL A 227 0.01 -2.84 20.40
C VAL A 227 -1.00 -3.64 21.24
N ASP A 228 -2.05 -2.97 21.70
CA ASP A 228 -3.26 -3.61 22.23
C ASP A 228 -4.29 -3.77 21.10
N LEU A 229 -4.59 -5.01 20.71
CA LEU A 229 -5.63 -5.31 19.73
C LEU A 229 -6.95 -5.66 20.41
N VAL A 230 -7.98 -4.86 20.19
CA VAL A 230 -9.32 -5.05 20.75
C VAL A 230 -10.26 -5.62 19.69
N GLU A 231 -10.87 -6.77 19.97
CA GLU A 231 -11.79 -7.43 19.06
C GLU A 231 -13.01 -8.00 19.80
N SER A 232 -14.18 -7.68 19.27
CA SER A 232 -15.48 -8.10 19.81
C SER A 232 -15.73 -9.60 19.74
N HIS A 233 -15.15 -10.28 18.75
CA HIS A 233 -15.24 -11.71 18.56
C HIS A 233 -14.15 -12.47 19.32
N THR A 234 -14.33 -13.77 19.50
CA THR A 234 -13.40 -14.66 20.23
C THR A 234 -12.13 -14.99 19.44
N ALA A 235 -12.08 -14.66 18.15
CA ALA A 235 -10.94 -14.89 17.28
C ALA A 235 -10.93 -13.83 16.15
N PRO A 236 -9.81 -13.63 15.44
CA PRO A 236 -9.74 -12.67 14.33
C PRO A 236 -10.62 -13.09 13.14
N ALA A 237 -10.90 -12.12 12.28
CA ALA A 237 -11.50 -12.31 10.97
C ALA A 237 -12.88 -13.02 10.93
N GLN A 238 -13.73 -12.86 11.95
CA GLN A 238 -15.06 -13.49 11.99
C GLN A 238 -16.18 -12.75 11.23
N GLN A 239 -15.89 -11.58 10.64
CA GLN A 239 -16.85 -10.75 9.86
C GLN A 239 -16.50 -10.74 8.36
N ALA A 240 -16.34 -9.57 7.73
CA ALA A 240 -16.07 -9.46 6.29
C ALA A 240 -14.80 -10.18 5.83
N SER A 241 -13.80 -10.29 6.70
CA SER A 241 -12.55 -11.05 6.46
C SER A 241 -12.69 -12.56 6.70
N GLY A 242 -13.89 -13.09 6.90
CA GLY A 242 -14.12 -14.50 7.26
C GLY A 242 -14.51 -15.42 6.11
N ASN A 243 -14.34 -14.99 4.86
CA ASN A 243 -14.62 -15.84 3.69
C ASN A 243 -13.63 -17.01 3.61
N SER A 244 -14.07 -18.17 3.12
CA SER A 244 -13.18 -19.33 2.90
C SER A 244 -12.11 -19.07 1.84
N ALA A 245 -12.40 -18.22 0.85
CA ALA A 245 -11.45 -17.76 -0.14
C ALA A 245 -11.75 -16.32 -0.55
N GLY A 246 -10.73 -15.46 -0.53
CA GLY A 246 -10.78 -14.10 -1.06
C GLY A 246 -9.80 -13.95 -2.22
N ILE A 247 -10.21 -13.23 -3.26
CA ILE A 247 -9.44 -13.07 -4.49
C ILE A 247 -8.59 -11.82 -4.40
N PHE A 248 -7.33 -11.93 -4.80
CA PHE A 248 -6.42 -10.80 -4.91
C PHE A 248 -5.95 -10.68 -6.36
N MET A 249 -6.12 -9.49 -6.94
CA MET A 249 -5.71 -9.14 -8.30
C MET A 249 -5.68 -7.61 -8.43
N PRO A 250 -4.90 -7.03 -9.36
CA PRO A 250 -4.93 -5.59 -9.60
C PRO A 250 -6.21 -5.16 -10.33
N LEU A 251 -6.53 -3.86 -10.24
CA LEU A 251 -7.50 -3.17 -11.10
C LEU A 251 -6.73 -2.39 -12.16
N LEU A 252 -7.11 -2.60 -13.42
CA LEU A 252 -6.55 -1.87 -14.55
C LEU A 252 -7.53 -0.78 -15.02
N SER A 253 -6.99 0.36 -15.45
CA SER A 253 -7.74 1.38 -16.17
C SER A 253 -6.84 2.09 -17.18
N ARG A 254 -7.43 2.69 -18.21
CA ARG A 254 -6.67 3.36 -19.28
C ARG A 254 -6.10 4.71 -18.83
N ASP A 255 -6.84 5.42 -18.00
CA ASP A 255 -6.56 6.77 -17.53
C ASP A 255 -5.62 6.83 -16.31
N ASP A 256 -5.20 5.67 -15.80
CA ASP A 256 -4.45 5.53 -14.56
C ASP A 256 -5.03 6.35 -13.38
N ASN A 257 -6.36 6.28 -13.21
CA ASN A 257 -7.02 7.01 -12.13
C ASN A 257 -6.53 6.57 -10.73
N PRO A 258 -6.83 7.34 -9.67
CA PRO A 258 -6.37 7.00 -8.32
C PRO A 258 -6.70 5.57 -7.86
N GLY A 259 -7.82 5.00 -8.32
CA GLY A 259 -8.21 3.63 -7.99
C GLY A 259 -7.31 2.56 -8.62
N SER A 260 -6.96 2.69 -9.90
CA SER A 260 -6.02 1.77 -10.57
C SER A 260 -4.60 1.95 -10.07
N ARG A 261 -4.15 3.20 -9.83
CA ARG A 261 -2.84 3.51 -9.24
C ARG A 261 -2.67 2.87 -7.88
N LEU A 262 -3.64 3.10 -6.98
CA LEU A 262 -3.66 2.44 -5.67
C LEU A 262 -3.65 0.92 -5.82
N SER A 263 -4.49 0.38 -6.69
CA SER A 263 -4.58 -1.06 -6.85
C SER A 263 -3.26 -1.67 -7.35
N ARG A 264 -2.54 -1.00 -8.26
CA ARG A 264 -1.24 -1.44 -8.76
C ARG A 264 -0.21 -1.50 -7.64
N SER A 265 0.02 -0.39 -6.94
CA SER A 265 0.98 -0.34 -5.83
C SER A 265 0.59 -1.30 -4.70
N ALA A 266 -0.69 -1.36 -4.34
CA ALA A 266 -1.17 -2.20 -3.24
C ALA A 266 -1.05 -3.70 -3.54
N TYR A 267 -1.38 -4.12 -4.76
CA TYR A 267 -1.25 -5.52 -5.18
C TYR A 267 0.21 -5.99 -5.14
N LEU A 268 1.14 -5.22 -5.71
CA LEU A 268 2.55 -5.58 -5.72
C LEU A 268 3.16 -5.56 -4.32
N PHE A 269 2.79 -4.57 -3.51
CA PHE A 269 3.23 -4.49 -2.12
C PHE A 269 2.69 -5.67 -1.29
N ALA A 270 1.41 -6.03 -1.43
CA ALA A 270 0.83 -7.17 -0.73
C ALA A 270 1.56 -8.49 -1.07
N LEU A 271 1.86 -8.73 -2.35
CA LEU A 271 2.66 -9.89 -2.78
C LEU A 271 4.04 -9.91 -2.14
N GLN A 272 4.69 -8.76 -1.97
CA GLN A 272 5.96 -8.68 -1.26
C GLN A 272 5.79 -8.97 0.24
N SER A 273 4.86 -8.30 0.91
CA SER A 273 4.61 -8.48 2.35
C SER A 273 4.29 -9.94 2.69
N TRP A 274 3.47 -10.59 1.86
CA TRP A 274 3.11 -11.99 2.04
C TRP A 274 4.26 -12.95 1.81
N ARG A 275 5.17 -12.68 0.86
CA ARG A 275 6.41 -13.44 0.71
C ARG A 275 7.27 -13.36 1.98
N GLN A 276 7.39 -12.17 2.55
CA GLN A 276 8.15 -11.96 3.80
C GLN A 276 7.50 -12.61 5.02
N LEU A 277 6.18 -12.76 5.01
CA LEU A 277 5.42 -13.50 6.03
C LEU A 277 5.59 -15.03 5.92
N GLY A 278 6.26 -15.54 4.88
CA GLY A 278 6.47 -16.97 4.65
C GLY A 278 5.71 -17.55 3.45
N GLY A 279 5.02 -16.70 2.68
CA GLY A 279 4.44 -17.04 1.39
C GLY A 279 3.02 -17.64 1.44
N ILE A 280 2.29 -17.44 0.34
CA ILE A 280 0.95 -18.00 0.13
C ILE A 280 1.06 -19.53 0.01
N GLY A 281 0.24 -20.27 0.77
CA GLY A 281 0.28 -21.73 0.86
C GLY A 281 1.39 -22.28 1.78
N GLY A 282 2.26 -21.40 2.29
CA GLY A 282 3.28 -21.73 3.29
C GLY A 282 2.87 -21.28 4.68
N ALA A 283 2.82 -19.97 4.90
CA ALA A 283 2.49 -19.38 6.20
C ALA A 283 0.98 -19.22 6.45
N PHE A 284 0.19 -19.17 5.38
CA PHE A 284 -1.27 -19.08 5.42
C PHE A 284 -1.86 -19.70 4.16
N ASP A 285 -3.14 -20.05 4.19
CA ASP A 285 -3.76 -20.81 3.11
C ASP A 285 -4.05 -19.94 1.89
N GLY A 286 -3.84 -20.53 0.72
CA GLY A 286 -4.13 -19.90 -0.56
C GLY A 286 -3.28 -20.47 -1.69
N ALA A 287 -3.43 -19.86 -2.86
CA ALA A 287 -2.55 -20.12 -3.99
C ALA A 287 -2.43 -18.88 -4.89
N ALA A 288 -1.20 -18.55 -5.29
CA ALA A 288 -0.92 -17.65 -6.42
C ALA A 288 -1.07 -18.44 -7.74
N CYS A 289 -2.29 -18.91 -8.00
CA CYS A 289 -2.62 -19.78 -9.13
C CYS A 289 -2.94 -19.02 -10.44
N GLY A 290 -2.85 -17.69 -10.40
CA GLY A 290 -3.32 -16.79 -11.44
C GLY A 290 -4.82 -16.49 -11.33
N VAL A 291 -5.23 -15.39 -11.97
CA VAL A 291 -6.63 -14.99 -12.13
C VAL A 291 -6.90 -14.69 -13.60
N LEU A 292 -7.98 -15.27 -14.15
CA LEU A 292 -8.57 -14.88 -15.43
C LEU A 292 -9.77 -13.98 -15.18
N GLN A 293 -9.68 -12.71 -15.56
CA GLN A 293 -10.81 -11.77 -15.55
C GLN A 293 -11.44 -11.72 -16.95
N ILE A 294 -12.52 -12.47 -17.13
CA ILE A 294 -13.25 -12.62 -18.38
C ILE A 294 -13.96 -11.31 -18.72
N ALA A 295 -13.90 -10.90 -19.99
CA ALA A 295 -14.70 -9.80 -20.50
C ALA A 295 -16.21 -10.11 -20.37
N ARG A 296 -17.00 -9.04 -20.23
CA ARG A 296 -18.45 -9.19 -19.98
C ARG A 296 -19.19 -9.51 -21.28
N ASP A 297 -18.71 -8.93 -22.36
CA ASP A 297 -19.27 -9.00 -23.70
C ASP A 297 -18.17 -8.63 -24.72
N ALA A 298 -18.49 -8.72 -26.01
CA ALA A 298 -17.55 -8.43 -27.09
C ALA A 298 -17.05 -6.98 -27.09
N ALA A 299 -17.93 -6.01 -26.81
CA ALA A 299 -17.54 -4.59 -26.76
C ALA A 299 -16.60 -4.32 -25.58
N HIS A 300 -16.81 -4.98 -24.43
CA HIS A 300 -15.90 -4.92 -23.31
C HIS A 300 -14.56 -5.57 -23.66
N ALA A 301 -14.55 -6.71 -24.37
CA ALA A 301 -13.33 -7.37 -24.81
C ALA A 301 -12.47 -6.47 -25.72
N GLU A 302 -13.09 -5.78 -26.69
CA GLU A 302 -12.39 -4.81 -27.56
C GLU A 302 -11.75 -3.67 -26.76
N HIS A 303 -12.48 -3.10 -25.79
CA HIS A 303 -11.92 -2.06 -24.92
C HIS A 303 -10.75 -2.56 -24.06
N GLN A 304 -10.83 -3.80 -23.57
CA GLN A 304 -9.74 -4.39 -22.78
C GLN A 304 -8.51 -4.72 -23.64
N GLN A 305 -8.70 -5.12 -24.89
CA GLN A 305 -7.60 -5.28 -25.83
C GLN A 305 -6.90 -3.94 -26.13
N GLN A 306 -7.67 -2.87 -26.38
CA GLN A 306 -7.10 -1.52 -26.55
C GLN A 306 -6.32 -1.05 -25.31
N LEU A 307 -6.81 -1.39 -24.12
CA LEU A 307 -6.10 -1.13 -22.86
C LEU A 307 -4.77 -1.87 -22.81
N ALA A 308 -4.73 -3.13 -23.24
CA ALA A 308 -3.51 -3.93 -23.32
C ALA A 308 -2.49 -3.35 -24.30
N ASP A 309 -2.94 -2.94 -25.49
CA ASP A 309 -2.09 -2.35 -26.51
C ASP A 309 -1.50 -1.00 -26.09
N TYR A 310 -2.26 -0.23 -25.29
CA TYR A 310 -1.83 1.06 -24.74
C TYR A 310 -0.76 0.88 -23.67
N TRP A 311 -1.00 0.02 -22.68
CA TRP A 311 -0.10 -0.13 -21.54
C TRP A 311 1.09 -1.04 -21.80
N ARG A 312 0.92 -2.07 -22.62
CA ARG A 312 1.92 -3.11 -22.90
C ARG A 312 2.58 -3.63 -21.61
N TYR A 313 1.74 -3.99 -20.64
CA TYR A 313 2.22 -4.46 -19.35
C TYR A 313 3.17 -5.66 -19.50
N PRO A 314 4.17 -5.78 -18.61
CA PRO A 314 5.03 -6.95 -18.62
C PRO A 314 4.21 -8.21 -18.29
N ALA A 315 4.60 -9.32 -18.91
CA ALA A 315 3.81 -10.56 -18.90
C ALA A 315 3.62 -11.15 -17.49
N ASP A 316 4.53 -10.87 -16.57
CA ASP A 316 4.48 -11.24 -15.15
C ASP A 316 3.51 -10.37 -14.32
N TYR A 317 3.01 -9.26 -14.86
CA TYR A 317 2.00 -8.41 -14.25
C TYR A 317 0.60 -8.68 -14.81
N ALA A 318 0.39 -8.50 -16.11
CA ALA A 318 -0.91 -8.65 -16.76
C ALA A 318 -0.79 -8.94 -18.26
N GLN A 319 -1.59 -9.88 -18.76
CA GLN A 319 -1.64 -10.25 -20.18
C GLN A 319 -3.08 -10.28 -20.68
N TRP A 320 -3.35 -9.75 -21.87
CA TRP A 320 -4.64 -9.97 -22.53
C TRP A 320 -4.60 -11.25 -23.34
N LEU A 321 -5.59 -12.12 -23.14
CA LEU A 321 -5.75 -13.39 -23.84
C LEU A 321 -7.05 -13.37 -24.65
N ASP A 322 -6.98 -13.88 -25.88
CA ASP A 322 -8.20 -14.23 -26.62
C ASP A 322 -8.99 -15.35 -25.93
N GLN A 323 -10.23 -15.58 -26.34
CA GLN A 323 -11.11 -16.55 -25.70
C GLN A 323 -10.54 -17.98 -25.76
N ALA A 324 -9.90 -18.35 -26.89
CA ALA A 324 -9.33 -19.68 -27.06
C ALA A 324 -8.17 -19.92 -26.08
N SER A 325 -7.30 -18.93 -25.91
CA SER A 325 -6.18 -18.98 -24.98
C SER A 325 -6.66 -18.90 -23.53
N ALA A 326 -7.64 -18.06 -23.23
CA ALA A 326 -8.26 -17.99 -21.90
C ALA A 326 -8.89 -19.35 -21.51
N SER A 327 -9.63 -20.00 -22.43
CA SER A 327 -10.21 -21.33 -22.20
C SER A 327 -9.14 -22.39 -21.95
N ARG A 328 -8.03 -22.35 -22.70
CA ARG A 328 -6.89 -23.26 -22.52
C ARG A 328 -6.24 -23.10 -21.15
N VAL A 329 -6.07 -21.85 -20.69
CA VAL A 329 -5.50 -21.54 -19.37
C VAL A 329 -6.46 -21.93 -18.24
N ALA A 330 -7.77 -21.68 -18.41
CA ALA A 330 -8.80 -22.07 -17.45
C ALA A 330 -8.88 -23.59 -17.26
N GLY A 331 -8.68 -24.35 -18.34
CA GLY A 331 -8.92 -25.80 -18.38
C GLY A 331 -10.37 -26.17 -18.73
N CYS A 332 -11.20 -25.18 -19.05
CA CYS A 332 -12.57 -25.35 -19.50
C CYS A 332 -12.97 -24.20 -20.45
N PRO A 333 -14.03 -24.35 -21.26
CA PRO A 333 -14.57 -23.24 -22.04
C PRO A 333 -14.93 -22.02 -21.17
N VAL A 334 -14.58 -20.81 -21.63
CA VAL A 334 -15.01 -19.53 -21.03
C VAL A 334 -15.74 -18.67 -22.06
N SER A 335 -16.56 -17.73 -21.61
CA SER A 335 -17.46 -16.97 -22.49
C SER A 335 -16.81 -15.89 -23.35
N GLY A 336 -15.57 -15.48 -23.05
CA GLY A 336 -14.88 -14.44 -23.81
C GLY A 336 -13.38 -14.38 -23.56
N GLY A 337 -12.72 -13.40 -24.19
CA GLY A 337 -11.32 -13.05 -23.90
C GLY A 337 -11.16 -12.56 -22.46
N ALA A 338 -9.92 -12.55 -21.96
CA ALA A 338 -9.66 -12.32 -20.55
C ALA A 338 -8.33 -11.61 -20.29
N TRP A 339 -8.30 -10.82 -19.22
CA TRP A 339 -7.04 -10.49 -18.57
C TRP A 339 -6.55 -11.67 -17.76
N PHE A 340 -5.29 -12.06 -17.94
CA PHE A 340 -4.59 -13.01 -17.11
C PHE A 340 -3.57 -12.30 -16.23
N PHE A 341 -3.73 -12.46 -14.92
CA PHE A 341 -2.82 -11.95 -13.90
C PHE A 341 -2.08 -13.15 -13.29
N PRO A 342 -0.83 -13.45 -13.69
CA PRO A 342 -0.19 -14.72 -13.34
C PRO A 342 0.17 -14.83 -11.85
N ALA A 343 0.60 -13.75 -11.21
CA ALA A 343 0.93 -13.74 -9.79
C ALA A 343 -0.30 -13.58 -8.87
N ALA A 344 -1.50 -13.39 -9.45
CA ALA A 344 -2.74 -13.22 -8.71
C ALA A 344 -3.27 -14.58 -8.21
N GLY A 345 -4.36 -14.58 -7.45
CA GLY A 345 -4.99 -15.82 -7.04
C GLY A 345 -5.99 -15.63 -5.91
N TRP A 346 -5.99 -16.58 -4.98
CA TRP A 346 -6.85 -16.54 -3.81
C TRP A 346 -6.07 -16.82 -2.52
N VAL A 347 -6.56 -16.28 -1.41
CA VAL A 347 -6.07 -16.56 -0.06
C VAL A 347 -7.25 -16.73 0.89
N GLN A 348 -7.10 -17.56 1.91
CA GLN A 348 -8.06 -17.65 2.99
C GLN A 348 -7.77 -16.49 3.97
N PRO A 349 -8.62 -15.46 4.07
CA PRO A 349 -8.22 -14.22 4.74
C PRO A 349 -8.09 -14.38 6.26
N ARG A 350 -8.74 -15.37 6.87
CA ARG A 350 -8.62 -15.63 8.31
C ARG A 350 -7.23 -16.14 8.68
N SER A 351 -6.67 -17.09 7.94
CA SER A 351 -5.32 -17.63 8.17
C SER A 351 -4.28 -16.57 7.83
N LEU A 352 -4.51 -15.72 6.83
CA LEU A 352 -3.67 -14.54 6.60
C LEU A 352 -3.71 -13.56 7.80
N CYS A 353 -4.89 -13.24 8.33
CA CYS A 353 -5.01 -12.40 9.53
C CYS A 353 -4.27 -13.02 10.72
N GLN A 354 -4.43 -14.33 10.93
CA GLN A 354 -3.75 -15.06 12.00
C GLN A 354 -2.22 -15.00 11.83
N ALA A 355 -1.70 -15.31 10.64
CA ALA A 355 -0.26 -15.25 10.36
C ALA A 355 0.34 -13.86 10.62
N MET A 356 -0.36 -12.78 10.22
CA MET A 356 0.08 -11.42 10.52
C MET A 356 0.14 -11.15 12.03
N LEU A 357 -0.88 -11.58 12.80
CA LEU A 357 -0.89 -11.41 14.25
C LEU A 357 0.18 -12.26 14.95
N ASP A 358 0.37 -13.51 14.52
CA ASP A 358 1.38 -14.41 15.09
C ASP A 358 2.80 -13.86 14.86
N SER A 359 3.04 -13.19 13.73
CA SER A 359 4.32 -12.54 13.45
C SER A 359 4.66 -11.36 14.37
N CYS A 360 3.72 -10.89 15.18
CA CYS A 360 3.92 -9.79 16.12
C CYS A 360 4.64 -10.21 17.43
N GLY A 361 4.61 -11.50 17.79
CA GLY A 361 5.23 -11.97 19.04
C GLY A 361 4.74 -11.22 20.29
N GLU A 362 5.65 -10.97 21.24
CA GLU A 362 5.33 -10.44 22.57
C GLU A 362 4.91 -8.96 22.59
N GLN A 363 5.11 -8.21 21.50
CA GLN A 363 4.73 -6.80 21.42
C GLN A 363 3.24 -6.58 21.15
N LEU A 364 2.50 -7.65 20.85
CA LEU A 364 1.06 -7.63 20.64
C LEU A 364 0.33 -8.26 21.83
N GLN A 365 -0.53 -7.47 22.47
CA GLN A 365 -1.49 -7.95 23.44
C GLN A 365 -2.88 -8.00 22.79
N THR A 366 -3.55 -9.16 22.86
CA THR A 366 -4.89 -9.34 22.27
C THR A 366 -5.98 -9.34 23.35
N HIS A 367 -7.08 -8.67 23.05
CA HIS A 367 -8.28 -8.57 23.87
C HIS A 367 -9.48 -9.11 23.09
N PHE A 368 -9.49 -10.42 22.82
CA PHE A 368 -10.61 -11.08 22.15
C PHE A 368 -11.86 -11.16 23.05
N GLY A 369 -13.04 -11.13 22.44
CA GLY A 369 -14.32 -11.10 23.13
C GLY A 369 -14.61 -9.78 23.83
N ARG A 370 -13.88 -8.70 23.51
CA ARG A 370 -14.03 -7.37 24.13
C ARG A 370 -14.54 -6.36 23.11
N HIS A 371 -15.71 -5.80 23.37
CA HIS A 371 -16.31 -4.79 22.50
C HIS A 371 -15.94 -3.39 22.97
N ALA A 372 -15.17 -2.65 22.16
CA ALA A 372 -14.90 -1.24 22.36
C ALA A 372 -16.19 -0.43 22.13
N ALA A 373 -16.69 0.23 23.17
CA ALA A 373 -17.93 1.00 23.12
C ALA A 373 -17.70 2.51 23.30
N ILE A 374 -16.67 2.89 24.06
CA ILE A 374 -16.40 4.29 24.41
C ILE A 374 -14.93 4.63 24.17
N LEU A 375 -14.69 5.76 23.49
CA LEU A 375 -13.38 6.37 23.28
C LEU A 375 -13.30 7.66 24.10
N GLU A 376 -12.41 7.70 25.09
CA GLU A 376 -12.16 8.88 25.92
C GLU A 376 -10.74 9.37 25.69
N HIS A 377 -10.58 10.67 25.43
CA HIS A 377 -9.26 11.31 25.32
C HIS A 377 -8.99 12.12 26.59
N GLY A 378 -7.92 11.78 27.31
CA GLY A 378 -7.45 12.43 28.53
C GLY A 378 -6.06 13.05 28.37
N GLN A 379 -5.40 13.33 29.50
CA GLN A 379 -4.04 13.89 29.51
C GLN A 379 -2.98 12.91 28.98
N ASP A 380 -3.15 11.62 29.25
CA ASP A 380 -2.20 10.55 28.88
C ASP A 380 -2.58 9.83 27.56
N GLY A 381 -3.44 10.45 26.75
CA GLY A 381 -3.94 9.89 25.50
C GLY A 381 -5.32 9.25 25.62
N TRP A 382 -5.54 8.18 24.86
CA TRP A 382 -6.85 7.54 24.72
C TRP A 382 -7.05 6.39 25.70
N THR A 383 -8.27 6.27 26.22
CA THR A 383 -8.76 5.09 26.96
C THR A 383 -9.96 4.49 26.23
N ILE A 384 -9.93 3.18 26.04
CA ILE A 384 -11.02 2.40 25.44
C ILE A 384 -11.76 1.65 26.54
N ARG A 385 -13.10 1.77 26.55
CA ARG A 385 -13.96 1.08 27.51
C ARG A 385 -15.02 0.22 26.84
N ASP A 386 -15.48 -0.79 27.56
CA ASP A 386 -16.66 -1.57 27.19
C ASP A 386 -17.96 -0.83 27.51
N ARG A 387 -19.10 -1.49 27.23
CA ARG A 387 -20.45 -0.91 27.45
C ARG A 387 -20.77 -0.70 28.93
N GLN A 388 -20.08 -1.39 29.83
CA GLN A 388 -20.22 -1.28 31.27
C GLN A 388 -19.29 -0.18 31.84
N GLY A 389 -18.48 0.47 30.99
CA GLY A 389 -17.53 1.50 31.39
C GLY A 389 -16.21 0.93 31.93
N ALA A 390 -16.01 -0.39 31.89
CA ALA A 390 -14.76 -1.00 32.32
C ALA A 390 -13.66 -0.73 31.27
N LYS A 391 -12.46 -0.40 31.74
CA LYS A 391 -11.31 -0.12 30.88
C LYS A 391 -10.84 -1.42 30.21
N ILE A 392 -10.65 -1.36 28.89
CA ILE A 392 -10.05 -2.42 28.08
C ILE A 392 -8.54 -2.14 27.91
N ALA A 393 -8.18 -0.97 27.37
CA ALA A 393 -6.81 -0.58 27.08
C ALA A 393 -6.62 0.96 27.14
N ALA A 394 -5.37 1.44 27.21
CA ALA A 394 -5.05 2.87 27.08
C ALA A 394 -3.69 3.11 26.39
N ALA A 395 -3.65 4.06 25.46
CA ALA A 395 -2.48 4.40 24.66
C ALA A 395 -2.59 5.81 24.06
N PRO A 396 -1.47 6.47 23.70
CA PRO A 396 -1.50 7.75 22.99
C PRO A 396 -2.10 7.65 21.59
N VAL A 397 -2.08 6.47 20.96
CA VAL A 397 -2.56 6.25 19.60
C VAL A 397 -3.71 5.23 19.59
N VAL A 398 -4.78 5.53 18.84
CA VAL A 398 -5.89 4.62 18.52
C VAL A 398 -6.07 4.55 17.01
N ILE A 399 -6.21 3.33 16.49
CA ILE A 399 -6.45 3.06 15.08
C ILE A 399 -7.78 2.32 14.96
N LEU A 400 -8.75 2.97 14.31
CA LEU A 400 -10.03 2.36 13.97
C LEU A 400 -9.87 1.48 12.73
N ALA A 401 -10.01 0.17 12.91
CA ALA A 401 -9.96 -0.86 11.87
C ALA A 401 -11.21 -1.77 11.90
N ASN A 402 -12.29 -1.29 12.53
CA ASN A 402 -13.53 -2.03 12.82
C ASN A 402 -14.65 -1.76 11.81
N ALA A 403 -14.30 -1.49 10.55
CA ALA A 403 -15.26 -1.35 9.45
C ALA A 403 -16.36 -0.30 9.76
N CYS A 404 -17.62 -0.56 9.38
CA CYS A 404 -18.73 0.37 9.64
C CYS A 404 -19.07 0.53 11.13
N GLN A 405 -18.57 -0.34 12.03
CA GLN A 405 -18.76 -0.14 13.47
C GLN A 405 -18.01 1.09 13.98
N ALA A 406 -17.04 1.61 13.24
CA ALA A 406 -16.42 2.90 13.53
C ALA A 406 -17.44 4.05 13.61
N LEU A 407 -18.59 3.94 12.94
CA LEU A 407 -19.65 4.96 12.97
C LEU A 407 -20.40 5.02 14.32
N GLN A 408 -20.14 4.09 15.24
CA GLN A 408 -20.78 4.08 16.56
C GLN A 408 -20.11 5.03 17.56
N PHE A 409 -18.96 5.62 17.21
CA PHE A 409 -18.25 6.57 18.06
C PHE A 409 -18.60 8.01 17.67
N PRO A 410 -18.86 8.92 18.63
CA PRO A 410 -19.16 10.33 18.33
C PRO A 410 -18.10 11.04 17.49
N GLN A 411 -16.84 10.62 17.59
CA GLN A 411 -15.70 11.17 16.85
C GLN A 411 -15.76 10.84 15.34
N THR A 412 -16.53 9.83 14.94
CA THR A 412 -16.50 9.26 13.58
C THR A 412 -17.86 8.90 13.01
N GLU A 413 -18.95 9.28 13.69
CA GLU A 413 -20.34 9.01 13.29
C GLU A 413 -20.73 9.55 11.90
N ASP A 414 -20.06 10.61 11.44
CA ASP A 414 -20.32 11.31 10.18
C ASP A 414 -19.37 10.92 9.04
N LEU A 415 -18.48 9.95 9.26
CA LEU A 415 -17.67 9.42 8.16
C LEU A 415 -18.58 8.83 7.08
N PRO A 416 -18.34 9.13 5.78
CA PRO A 416 -19.23 8.71 4.71
C PRO A 416 -18.97 7.25 4.30
N LEU A 417 -19.22 6.34 5.24
CA LEU A 417 -19.06 4.89 5.12
C LEU A 417 -20.44 4.23 5.06
N SER A 418 -20.56 3.19 4.24
CA SER A 418 -21.77 2.37 4.11
C SER A 418 -21.44 0.89 4.15
N ALA A 419 -22.37 0.09 4.68
CA ALA A 419 -22.26 -1.36 4.67
C ALA A 419 -22.94 -1.90 3.41
N ILE A 420 -22.21 -2.66 2.60
CA ILE A 420 -22.75 -3.35 1.41
C ILE A 420 -22.74 -4.85 1.66
N ARG A 421 -23.92 -5.46 1.70
CA ARG A 421 -24.08 -6.89 1.88
C ARG A 421 -23.56 -7.64 0.66
N GLY A 422 -22.88 -8.76 0.90
CA GLY A 422 -22.48 -9.70 -0.13
C GLY A 422 -22.62 -11.13 0.36
N GLN A 423 -23.17 -11.98 -0.50
CA GLN A 423 -23.27 -13.41 -0.27
C GLN A 423 -22.36 -14.17 -1.23
N VAL A 424 -21.54 -15.05 -0.68
CA VAL A 424 -20.77 -16.07 -1.39
C VAL A 424 -21.53 -17.37 -1.31
N THR A 425 -21.67 -18.07 -2.43
CA THR A 425 -22.23 -19.41 -2.53
C THR A 425 -21.09 -20.43 -2.45
N TYR A 426 -21.29 -21.51 -1.70
CA TYR A 426 -20.38 -22.66 -1.68
C TYR A 426 -20.95 -23.79 -2.51
N LEU A 427 -20.10 -24.34 -3.38
CA LEU A 427 -20.37 -25.54 -4.17
C LEU A 427 -19.32 -26.59 -3.84
N ASP A 428 -19.67 -27.86 -3.95
CA ASP A 428 -18.70 -28.94 -3.86
C ASP A 428 -17.82 -28.96 -5.10
N ALA A 429 -16.56 -29.38 -4.97
CA ALA A 429 -15.59 -29.39 -6.07
C ALA A 429 -16.08 -30.14 -7.33
N GLY A 430 -16.93 -31.18 -7.17
CA GLY A 430 -17.50 -31.95 -8.28
C GLY A 430 -18.69 -31.29 -8.98
N GLN A 431 -19.24 -30.20 -8.45
CA GLN A 431 -20.39 -29.49 -9.03
C GLN A 431 -19.98 -28.43 -10.08
N VAL A 432 -18.69 -28.16 -10.21
CA VAL A 432 -18.13 -27.17 -11.14
C VAL A 432 -16.93 -27.79 -11.88
N PRO A 433 -16.53 -27.25 -13.04
CA PRO A 433 -15.30 -27.66 -13.70
C PRO A 433 -14.09 -27.47 -12.77
N ALA A 434 -13.15 -28.40 -12.82
CA ALA A 434 -11.87 -28.25 -12.15
C ALA A 434 -11.03 -27.18 -12.87
N ILE A 435 -10.89 -26.01 -12.26
CA ILE A 435 -10.15 -24.88 -12.79
C ILE A 435 -8.76 -24.76 -12.16
N LYS A 436 -7.79 -24.25 -12.91
CA LYS A 436 -6.44 -23.96 -12.42
C LYS A 436 -6.31 -22.54 -11.84
N PRO A 437 -6.52 -21.46 -12.62
CA PRO A 437 -6.60 -20.12 -12.07
C PRO A 437 -7.98 -19.87 -11.46
N VAL A 438 -8.10 -18.83 -10.63
CA VAL A 438 -9.40 -18.25 -10.30
C VAL A 438 -10.01 -17.67 -11.58
N ILE A 439 -11.31 -17.86 -11.78
CA ILE A 439 -12.06 -17.21 -12.86
C ILE A 439 -12.89 -16.07 -12.28
N CYS A 440 -12.81 -14.89 -12.86
CA CYS A 440 -13.50 -13.66 -12.46
C CYS A 440 -14.25 -13.05 -13.65
N GLY A 441 -15.33 -12.32 -13.36
CA GLY A 441 -16.17 -11.65 -14.34
C GLY A 441 -17.35 -10.98 -13.63
N GLU A 442 -18.58 -11.28 -14.06
CA GLU A 442 -19.80 -10.88 -13.35
C GLU A 442 -19.99 -11.60 -12.01
N ALA A 443 -19.42 -12.80 -11.91
CA ALA A 443 -19.17 -13.56 -10.69
C ALA A 443 -17.71 -14.03 -10.69
N TYR A 444 -17.30 -14.70 -9.63
CA TYR A 444 -16.03 -15.41 -9.55
C TYR A 444 -16.24 -16.87 -9.19
N LEU A 445 -15.27 -17.70 -9.55
CA LEU A 445 -15.12 -19.10 -9.14
C LEU A 445 -13.68 -19.32 -8.69
N THR A 446 -13.50 -19.80 -7.46
CA THR A 446 -12.18 -20.21 -6.96
C THR A 446 -11.91 -21.67 -7.26
N PRO A 447 -10.63 -22.10 -7.37
CA PRO A 447 -10.27 -23.50 -7.22
C PRO A 447 -10.81 -24.07 -5.90
N ALA A 448 -10.92 -25.40 -5.84
CA ALA A 448 -11.39 -26.09 -4.65
C ALA A 448 -10.39 -25.95 -3.49
N TYR A 449 -10.89 -25.66 -2.30
CA TYR A 449 -10.17 -25.68 -1.04
C TYR A 449 -11.02 -26.42 -0.01
N GLU A 450 -10.42 -27.40 0.67
CA GLU A 450 -11.12 -28.30 1.58
C GLU A 450 -12.40 -28.94 0.97
N GLY A 451 -12.35 -29.25 -0.33
CA GLY A 451 -13.45 -29.86 -1.07
C GLY A 451 -14.54 -28.91 -1.57
N SER A 452 -14.45 -27.60 -1.26
CA SER A 452 -15.44 -26.60 -1.69
C SER A 452 -14.86 -25.52 -2.59
N CYS A 453 -15.66 -25.05 -3.55
CA CYS A 453 -15.40 -23.89 -4.40
C CYS A 453 -16.27 -22.71 -3.96
N SER A 454 -15.69 -21.51 -3.94
CA SER A 454 -16.44 -20.28 -3.68
C SER A 454 -16.92 -19.65 -4.98
N VAL A 455 -18.23 -19.38 -5.06
CA VAL A 455 -18.88 -18.67 -6.15
C VAL A 455 -19.48 -17.38 -5.66
N GLY A 456 -19.21 -16.25 -6.30
CA GLY A 456 -19.79 -15.02 -5.81
C GLY A 456 -19.41 -13.74 -6.53
N ALA A 457 -19.76 -12.59 -5.98
CA ALA A 457 -20.65 -12.45 -4.83
C ALA A 457 -21.76 -11.46 -5.14
N SER A 458 -22.88 -11.58 -4.43
CA SER A 458 -23.95 -10.59 -4.51
C SER A 458 -23.49 -9.22 -4.02
N TYR A 459 -24.25 -8.20 -4.43
CA TYR A 459 -24.13 -6.81 -3.99
C TYR A 459 -25.54 -6.34 -3.69
N ASP A 460 -25.91 -6.44 -2.42
CA ASP A 460 -27.25 -6.12 -1.95
C ASP A 460 -27.20 -4.90 -1.01
N GLU A 461 -28.17 -4.00 -1.13
CA GLU A 461 -28.26 -2.76 -0.35
C GLU A 461 -29.22 -2.91 0.84
N ASP A 462 -29.00 -3.94 1.65
CA ASP A 462 -29.80 -4.25 2.84
C ASP A 462 -28.95 -4.82 3.99
N GLY A 463 -29.56 -4.94 5.17
CA GLY A 463 -28.92 -5.39 6.41
C GLY A 463 -29.13 -6.86 6.76
N GLU A 464 -29.70 -7.69 5.88
CA GLU A 464 -30.04 -9.08 6.20
C GLU A 464 -28.78 -9.93 6.39
N THR A 465 -28.72 -10.69 7.47
CA THR A 465 -27.55 -11.51 7.83
C THR A 465 -27.70 -12.96 7.40
N ALA A 466 -28.93 -13.44 7.20
CA ALA A 466 -29.22 -14.80 6.76
C ALA A 466 -28.87 -15.02 5.28
N LEU A 467 -28.55 -16.26 4.92
CA LEU A 467 -28.42 -16.68 3.53
C LEU A 467 -29.76 -16.57 2.80
N ARG A 468 -29.73 -16.11 1.55
CA ARG A 468 -30.92 -16.02 0.68
C ARG A 468 -30.76 -16.88 -0.56
N ARG A 469 -31.85 -17.56 -0.95
CA ARG A 469 -31.91 -18.34 -2.18
C ARG A 469 -31.66 -17.47 -3.41
N ASP A 470 -32.35 -16.33 -3.52
CA ASP A 470 -32.21 -15.42 -4.67
C ASP A 470 -30.78 -14.91 -4.86
N SER A 471 -30.06 -14.59 -3.77
CA SER A 471 -28.63 -14.21 -3.86
C SER A 471 -27.75 -15.36 -4.37
N GLN A 472 -28.05 -16.60 -3.97
CA GLN A 472 -27.35 -17.78 -4.49
C GLN A 472 -27.67 -18.02 -5.96
N ASP A 473 -28.95 -17.96 -6.34
CA ASP A 473 -29.39 -18.20 -7.70
C ASP A 473 -28.81 -17.15 -8.66
N HIS A 474 -28.70 -15.88 -8.25
CA HIS A 474 -28.00 -14.85 -9.00
C HIS A 474 -26.50 -15.14 -9.17
N ASN A 475 -25.80 -15.60 -8.12
CA ASN A 475 -24.39 -15.98 -8.21
C ASN A 475 -24.20 -17.14 -9.22
N LEU A 476 -25.08 -18.15 -9.17
CA LEU A 476 -25.03 -19.31 -10.07
C LEU A 476 -25.36 -18.93 -11.51
N ALA A 477 -26.37 -18.09 -11.74
CA ALA A 477 -26.71 -17.60 -13.07
C ALA A 477 -25.54 -16.81 -13.72
N ARG A 478 -24.90 -15.93 -12.95
CA ARG A 478 -23.71 -15.19 -13.42
C ARG A 478 -22.52 -16.11 -13.68
N LEU A 479 -22.33 -17.16 -12.90
CA LEU A 479 -21.30 -18.16 -13.18
C LEU A 479 -21.57 -18.91 -14.49
N ALA A 480 -22.84 -19.26 -14.78
CA ALA A 480 -23.23 -19.89 -16.04
C ALA A 480 -22.97 -18.99 -17.26
N ASN A 481 -23.12 -17.66 -17.12
CA ASN A 481 -22.73 -16.70 -18.16
C ASN A 481 -21.23 -16.71 -18.46
N ILE A 482 -20.40 -17.08 -17.48
CA ILE A 482 -18.93 -17.09 -17.61
C ILE A 482 -18.43 -18.43 -18.16
N LEU A 483 -19.09 -19.53 -17.80
CA LEU A 483 -18.71 -20.91 -18.12
C LEU A 483 -19.72 -21.55 -19.10
N PRO A 484 -19.57 -21.32 -20.42
CA PRO A 484 -20.48 -21.89 -21.40
C PRO A 484 -20.45 -23.43 -21.32
N GLY A 485 -21.64 -24.04 -21.21
CA GLY A 485 -21.82 -25.48 -21.07
C GLY A 485 -21.90 -25.98 -19.63
N TRP A 486 -21.61 -25.13 -18.63
CA TRP A 486 -21.94 -25.44 -17.24
C TRP A 486 -23.37 -24.98 -16.92
N GLN A 487 -24.10 -25.79 -16.16
CA GLN A 487 -25.42 -25.46 -15.64
C GLN A 487 -25.43 -25.77 -14.14
N PRO A 488 -26.03 -24.90 -13.32
CA PRO A 488 -26.15 -25.19 -11.89
C PRO A 488 -27.07 -26.40 -11.69
N GLY A 489 -26.52 -27.44 -11.04
CA GLY A 489 -27.34 -28.53 -10.52
C GLY A 489 -28.14 -28.09 -9.29
N GLN A 490 -28.83 -29.03 -8.65
CA GLN A 490 -29.40 -28.78 -7.33
C GLN A 490 -28.27 -28.60 -6.31
N ALA A 491 -28.13 -27.38 -5.79
CA ALA A 491 -27.15 -27.04 -4.75
C ALA A 491 -27.86 -26.66 -3.44
N PRO A 492 -27.38 -27.14 -2.28
CA PRO A 492 -27.90 -26.69 -0.99
C PRO A 492 -27.72 -25.18 -0.83
N LEU A 493 -28.50 -24.56 0.07
CA LEU A 493 -28.26 -23.16 0.44
C LEU A 493 -27.04 -23.12 1.38
N ALA A 494 -25.86 -23.02 0.80
CA ALA A 494 -24.58 -23.04 1.51
C ALA A 494 -23.73 -21.85 1.07
N GLY A 495 -23.08 -21.21 2.02
CA GLY A 495 -22.38 -19.97 1.73
C GLY A 495 -22.07 -19.14 2.96
N ARG A 496 -21.68 -17.90 2.70
CA ARG A 496 -21.44 -16.91 3.74
C ARG A 496 -21.97 -15.54 3.33
N VAL A 497 -22.60 -14.86 4.27
CA VAL A 497 -22.95 -13.43 4.17
C VAL A 497 -21.89 -12.61 4.89
N GLY A 498 -21.46 -11.51 4.27
CA GLY A 498 -20.59 -10.52 4.88
C GLY A 498 -20.95 -9.11 4.44
N PHE A 499 -20.47 -8.12 5.19
CA PHE A 499 -20.75 -6.71 4.95
C PHE A 499 -19.47 -5.96 4.67
N ARG A 500 -19.37 -5.42 3.46
CA ARG A 500 -18.23 -4.60 3.03
C ARG A 500 -18.41 -3.20 3.57
N CYS A 501 -17.38 -2.63 4.19
CA CYS A 501 -17.35 -1.22 4.53
C CYS A 501 -16.83 -0.43 3.33
N VAL A 502 -17.67 0.43 2.76
CA VAL A 502 -17.39 1.17 1.52
C VAL A 502 -17.49 2.67 1.80
N ALA A 503 -16.42 3.42 1.51
CA ALA A 503 -16.48 4.87 1.49
C ALA A 503 -17.24 5.37 0.24
N SER A 504 -17.88 6.54 0.33
CA SER A 504 -18.72 7.07 -0.76
C SER A 504 -17.99 7.26 -2.11
N ASP A 505 -16.68 7.52 -2.10
CA ASP A 505 -15.84 7.59 -3.31
C ASP A 505 -15.11 6.27 -3.65
N ARG A 506 -15.38 5.21 -2.88
CA ARG A 506 -14.78 3.87 -2.99
C ARG A 506 -13.26 3.79 -2.76
N LEU A 507 -12.61 4.85 -2.29
CA LEU A 507 -11.22 4.79 -1.82
C LEU A 507 -11.18 4.59 -0.29
N PRO A 508 -10.19 3.86 0.25
CA PRO A 508 -10.11 3.64 1.69
C PRO A 508 -9.87 4.95 2.45
N LEU A 509 -10.17 4.93 3.76
CA LEU A 509 -9.84 6.01 4.69
C LEU A 509 -8.58 5.58 5.46
N VAL A 510 -7.45 6.21 5.17
CA VAL A 510 -6.14 5.86 5.73
C VAL A 510 -5.47 7.12 6.28
N GLY A 511 -5.29 7.19 7.59
CA GLY A 511 -4.61 8.31 8.26
C GLY A 511 -5.41 8.92 9.41
N ALA A 512 -4.98 10.11 9.83
CA ALA A 512 -5.53 10.82 10.99
C ALA A 512 -6.99 11.22 10.76
N LEU A 513 -7.84 11.02 11.76
CA LEU A 513 -9.27 11.33 11.66
C LEU A 513 -9.53 12.84 11.81
N PRO A 514 -10.36 13.44 10.95
CA PRO A 514 -10.71 14.86 11.04
C PRO A 514 -11.51 15.14 12.31
N ASP A 515 -11.21 16.26 12.95
CA ASP A 515 -12.09 16.82 13.98
C ASP A 515 -13.02 17.86 13.35
N LYS A 516 -14.26 17.46 13.06
CA LYS A 516 -15.26 18.32 12.41
C LYS A 516 -15.55 19.62 13.20
N ASN A 517 -15.41 19.56 14.53
CA ASN A 517 -15.67 20.67 15.43
C ASN A 517 -14.45 21.57 15.63
N GLY A 518 -13.28 21.15 15.17
CA GLY A 518 -12.04 21.91 15.28
C GLY A 518 -12.01 23.16 14.39
N ALA A 519 -11.37 24.20 14.89
CA ALA A 519 -11.11 25.41 14.12
C ALA A 519 -9.99 25.18 13.08
N SER A 520 -10.22 25.62 11.84
CA SER A 520 -9.12 25.75 10.87
C SER A 520 -8.37 27.04 11.14
N PRO A 521 -7.02 27.03 11.19
CA PRO A 521 -6.22 28.24 11.38
C PRO A 521 -6.24 29.18 10.17
N VAL A 522 -6.73 28.70 9.01
CA VAL A 522 -6.73 29.43 7.75
C VAL A 522 -8.11 29.42 7.08
N ARG A 523 -8.43 30.50 6.36
CA ARG A 523 -9.70 30.68 5.63
C ARG A 523 -9.82 29.74 4.44
N GLU A 524 -8.75 29.59 3.65
CA GLU A 524 -8.68 28.64 2.53
C GLU A 524 -7.86 27.41 2.94
N ALA A 525 -8.47 26.54 3.74
CA ALA A 525 -7.81 25.34 4.24
C ALA A 525 -7.41 24.38 3.11
N LYS A 526 -6.19 23.85 3.20
CA LYS A 526 -5.75 22.65 2.50
C LYS A 526 -5.90 21.46 3.45
N LEU A 527 -5.73 20.25 2.92
CA LEU A 527 -5.90 19.00 3.67
C LEU A 527 -5.06 18.95 4.98
N LYS A 528 -3.82 19.46 4.92
CA LYS A 528 -2.91 19.56 6.06
C LYS A 528 -3.33 20.58 7.12
N ASP A 529 -4.19 21.52 6.77
CA ASP A 529 -4.65 22.61 7.65
C ASP A 529 -5.96 22.23 8.35
N LEU A 530 -6.56 21.09 7.99
CA LEU A 530 -7.79 20.63 8.63
C LEU A 530 -7.50 20.08 10.03
N PRO A 531 -8.33 20.45 11.02
CA PRO A 531 -8.22 19.96 12.39
C PRO A 531 -8.32 18.43 12.44
N ARG A 532 -7.57 17.83 13.37
CA ARG A 532 -7.50 16.37 13.58
C ARG A 532 -7.70 16.06 15.05
N PHE A 533 -8.29 14.91 15.33
CA PHE A 533 -8.24 14.34 16.67
C PHE A 533 -6.79 13.88 16.96
N PRO A 534 -6.12 14.39 18.02
CA PRO A 534 -4.79 13.94 18.37
C PRO A 534 -4.77 12.44 18.65
N GLY A 535 -3.83 11.71 18.05
CA GLY A 535 -3.67 10.28 18.32
C GLY A 535 -4.74 9.36 17.72
N LEU A 536 -5.76 9.86 17.01
CA LEU A 536 -6.84 9.04 16.47
C LEU A 536 -6.75 8.90 14.94
N TYR A 537 -6.67 7.64 14.48
CA TYR A 537 -6.39 7.27 13.09
C TYR A 537 -7.38 6.22 12.58
N SER A 538 -7.42 6.03 11.27
CA SER A 538 -8.32 5.07 10.63
C SER A 538 -7.63 4.23 9.56
N LEU A 539 -8.12 3.00 9.43
CA LEU A 539 -7.90 2.05 8.34
C LEU A 539 -9.27 1.45 7.97
N LEU A 540 -10.09 2.24 7.28
CA LEU A 540 -11.51 1.94 7.04
C LEU A 540 -11.85 1.96 5.54
N GLY A 541 -13.04 1.47 5.18
CA GLY A 541 -13.58 1.64 3.82
C GLY A 541 -12.92 0.77 2.74
N TYR A 542 -12.48 -0.45 3.06
CA TYR A 542 -11.71 -1.30 2.14
C TYR A 542 -12.53 -1.96 1.02
N ALA A 543 -13.85 -1.78 1.03
CA ALA A 543 -14.77 -2.33 0.05
C ALA A 543 -14.52 -3.83 -0.19
N SER A 544 -14.37 -4.22 -1.46
CA SER A 544 -14.05 -5.60 -1.87
C SER A 544 -12.56 -5.84 -2.14
N ARG A 545 -11.68 -4.92 -1.72
CA ARG A 545 -10.24 -4.94 -2.06
C ARG A 545 -9.32 -5.01 -0.85
N GLY A 546 -9.87 -5.37 0.31
CA GLY A 546 -9.14 -5.38 1.57
C GLY A 546 -7.90 -6.27 1.58
N LEU A 547 -7.86 -7.36 0.79
CA LEU A 547 -6.68 -8.21 0.68
C LEU A 547 -5.45 -7.46 0.18
N ILE A 548 -5.58 -6.73 -0.92
CA ILE A 548 -4.45 -5.99 -1.49
C ILE A 548 -4.21 -4.65 -0.78
N TRP A 549 -5.26 -4.00 -0.28
CA TRP A 549 -5.11 -2.68 0.37
C TRP A 549 -4.56 -2.74 1.78
N ALA A 550 -4.84 -3.79 2.55
CA ALA A 550 -4.47 -3.84 3.96
C ALA A 550 -2.96 -3.67 4.20
N PRO A 551 -2.04 -4.39 3.52
CA PRO A 551 -0.61 -4.24 3.76
C PRO A 551 -0.11 -2.82 3.41
N LEU A 552 -0.50 -2.29 2.24
CA LEU A 552 -0.03 -0.96 1.82
C LEU A 552 -0.62 0.16 2.68
N ALA A 553 -1.87 0.05 3.09
CA ALA A 553 -2.50 1.05 3.96
C ALA A 553 -1.91 1.03 5.37
N ALA A 554 -1.60 -0.15 5.91
CA ALA A 554 -0.89 -0.30 7.16
C ALA A 554 0.52 0.28 7.08
N GLU A 555 1.25 0.02 5.98
CA GLU A 555 2.56 0.63 5.73
C GLU A 555 2.48 2.15 5.63
N LEU A 556 1.50 2.68 4.90
CA LEU A 556 1.30 4.13 4.79
C LEU A 556 1.08 4.76 6.15
N LEU A 557 0.19 4.20 6.98
CA LEU A 557 -0.09 4.70 8.31
C LEU A 557 1.13 4.56 9.24
N ALA A 558 1.83 3.42 9.19
CA ALA A 558 3.04 3.21 9.97
C ALA A 558 4.14 4.22 9.60
N SER A 559 4.36 4.49 8.30
CA SER A 559 5.29 5.53 7.87
C SER A 559 4.88 6.93 8.37
N GLN A 560 3.59 7.26 8.34
CA GLN A 560 3.08 8.53 8.87
C GLN A 560 3.35 8.66 10.38
N LEU A 561 3.07 7.63 11.17
CA LEU A 561 3.24 7.63 12.63
C LEU A 561 4.71 7.73 13.06
N ASN A 562 5.63 7.20 12.25
CA ASN A 562 7.07 7.20 12.53
C ASN A 562 7.82 8.35 11.82
N GLY A 563 7.12 9.17 11.02
CA GLY A 563 7.75 10.27 10.26
C GLY A 563 8.70 9.79 9.15
N GLU A 564 8.48 8.58 8.63
CA GLU A 564 9.25 7.97 7.55
C GLU A 564 8.80 8.48 6.16
N PRO A 565 9.60 8.28 5.10
CA PRO A 565 9.14 8.49 3.73
C PRO A 565 7.84 7.72 3.45
N LEU A 566 6.89 8.33 2.74
CA LEU A 566 5.66 7.62 2.37
C LEU A 566 5.92 6.56 1.27
N PRO A 567 5.22 5.41 1.29
CA PRO A 567 5.39 4.33 0.29
C PRO A 567 4.72 4.63 -1.05
N ILE A 568 3.93 5.71 -1.14
CA ILE A 568 3.14 6.12 -2.30
C ILE A 568 3.26 7.63 -2.53
N GLU A 569 2.79 8.07 -3.70
CA GLU A 569 2.76 9.46 -4.10
C GLU A 569 1.93 10.34 -3.16
N ALA A 570 2.37 11.59 -2.94
CA ALA A 570 1.69 12.58 -2.10
C ALA A 570 0.21 12.76 -2.48
N GLU A 571 -0.10 12.85 -3.78
CA GLU A 571 -1.48 12.98 -4.26
C GLU A 571 -2.33 11.75 -3.94
N LEU A 572 -1.74 10.55 -4.06
CA LEU A 572 -2.45 9.32 -3.76
C LEU A 572 -2.71 9.22 -2.25
N ALA A 573 -1.71 9.50 -1.41
CA ALA A 573 -1.89 9.59 0.04
C ALA A 573 -2.98 10.60 0.43
N ALA A 574 -3.00 11.78 -0.22
CA ALA A 574 -4.05 12.78 -0.01
C ALA A 574 -5.46 12.29 -0.43
N ALA A 575 -5.54 11.43 -1.46
CA ALA A 575 -6.79 10.81 -1.88
C ALA A 575 -7.29 9.73 -0.91
N LEU A 576 -6.42 9.18 -0.05
CA LEU A 576 -6.80 8.22 1.00
C LEU A 576 -7.06 8.89 2.35
N ASP A 577 -6.61 10.14 2.54
CA ASP A 577 -6.77 10.86 3.79
C ASP A 577 -8.27 10.99 4.16
N PRO A 578 -8.68 10.63 5.40
CA PRO A 578 -10.08 10.71 5.82
C PRO A 578 -10.67 12.13 5.78
N ALA A 579 -9.86 13.17 6.00
CA ALA A 579 -10.30 14.55 6.00
C ALA A 579 -10.60 15.12 4.60
N ARG A 580 -10.37 14.35 3.53
CA ARG A 580 -10.74 14.77 2.16
C ARG A 580 -12.23 15.09 2.02
N PHE A 581 -13.09 14.40 2.78
CA PHE A 581 -14.53 14.64 2.78
C PHE A 581 -14.88 15.95 3.47
N LEU A 582 -14.34 16.19 4.66
CA LEU A 582 -14.49 17.47 5.37
C LEU A 582 -13.97 18.64 4.51
N LEU A 583 -12.86 18.46 3.79
CA LEU A 583 -12.34 19.47 2.87
C LEU A 583 -13.32 19.78 1.74
N LYS A 584 -13.93 18.74 1.15
CA LYS A 584 -14.90 18.86 0.06
C LYS A 584 -16.17 19.56 0.53
N GLU A 585 -16.65 19.26 1.74
CA GLU A 585 -17.80 19.92 2.35
C GLU A 585 -17.53 21.41 2.58
N ARG A 586 -16.41 21.76 3.25
CA ARG A 586 -16.04 23.17 3.50
C ARG A 586 -15.88 23.97 2.21
N ARG A 587 -15.42 23.36 1.11
CA ARG A 587 -15.34 24.01 -0.22
C ARG A 587 -16.70 24.25 -0.85
N ARG A 588 -17.70 23.41 -0.58
CA ARG A 588 -19.09 23.58 -1.07
C ARG A 588 -19.87 24.61 -0.28
N SER A 589 -19.60 24.71 1.03
CA SER A 589 -20.27 25.64 1.94
C SER A 589 -19.66 27.05 1.99
N GLY A 590 -18.53 27.28 1.31
CA GLY A 590 -17.90 28.60 1.21
C GLY A 590 -18.69 29.54 0.29
N PRO A 591 -18.65 30.87 0.52
CA PRO A 591 -19.26 31.83 -0.40
C PRO A 591 -18.63 31.67 -1.81
N PRO A 592 -19.41 31.87 -2.89
CA PRO A 592 -18.88 31.78 -4.24
C PRO A 592 -17.68 32.72 -4.40
N ARG A 593 -16.63 32.24 -5.08
CA ARG A 593 -15.47 33.06 -5.43
C ARG A 593 -15.98 34.26 -6.24
N GLN A 594 -15.78 35.47 -5.71
CA GLN A 594 -16.00 36.72 -6.46
C GLN A 594 -14.93 36.90 -7.52
#